data_AF-A0A352AE88-F1
#
_entry.id   AF-A0A352AE88-F1
#
_cell.length_a   1.000
_cell.length_b   1.000
_cell.length_c   1.000
_cell.angle_alpha   90.00
_cell.angle_beta   90.00
_cell.angle_gamma   90.00
#
_symmetry.space_group_name_H-M   'P 1'
#
loop_
_entity.id
_entity.type
_entity.pdbx_description
1 polymer ?
#
loop_
_entity_poly.entity_id
_entity_poly.type
_entity_poly.pdbx_seq_one_letter_code
_entity_poly.pdbx_strand_id
1 'polypeptide(L)' 'MTLEEVLNLVKQLSLVDKVRLIERVAPEIEQELVESHPTPRQSLWGLCADLGTAPSASEIDRIRREQWANFPREDL' A
#
# COMPACT_ATOMS: atom_id res chain seq x y z
N MET A 1 21.96 -23.35 -9.75
CA MET A 1 21.97 -22.36 -10.83
C MET A 1 22.67 -21.12 -10.31
N THR A 2 23.80 -20.75 -10.88
CA THR A 2 24.57 -19.54 -10.54
C THR A 2 24.30 -18.42 -11.54
N LEU A 3 24.66 -17.18 -11.19
CA LEU A 3 24.53 -16.04 -12.12
C LEU A 3 25.40 -16.26 -13.37
N GLU A 4 26.63 -16.77 -13.24
CA GLU A 4 27.47 -17.11 -14.40
C GLU A 4 26.80 -18.13 -15.32
N GLU A 5 26.16 -19.17 -14.77
CA GLU A 5 25.44 -20.18 -15.56
C GLU A 5 24.30 -19.54 -16.37
N VAL A 6 23.52 -18.66 -15.74
CA VAL A 6 22.43 -17.94 -16.40
C VAL A 6 22.96 -17.01 -17.49
N LEU A 7 24.02 -16.25 -17.21
CA LEU A 7 24.63 -15.35 -18.20
C LEU A 7 25.13 -16.12 -19.42
N ASN A 8 25.69 -17.32 -19.23
CA ASN A 8 26.13 -18.16 -20.33
C ASN A 8 24.96 -18.65 -21.20
N LEU A 9 23.79 -18.93 -20.60
CA LEU A 9 22.57 -19.27 -21.34
C LEU A 9 22.01 -18.05 -22.09
N VAL A 10 21.93 -16.88 -21.44
CA VAL A 10 21.44 -15.65 -22.06
C VAL A 10 22.31 -15.25 -23.26
N LYS A 11 23.64 -15.47 -23.20
CA LYS A 11 24.54 -15.20 -24.32
C LYS A 11 24.17 -15.96 -25.60
N GLN A 12 23.61 -17.17 -25.48
CA GLN A 12 23.21 -18.03 -26.61
C GLN A 12 21.90 -17.57 -27.28
N LEU A 13 21.13 -16.68 -26.65
CA LEU A 13 19.89 -16.17 -27.21
C LEU A 13 20.13 -15.22 -28.39
N SER A 14 19.15 -15.18 -29.30
CA SER A 14 19.09 -14.15 -30.34
C SER A 14 18.96 -12.75 -29.72
N LEU A 15 19.29 -11.70 -30.47
CA LEU A 15 19.13 -10.33 -29.99
C LEU A 15 17.68 -10.03 -29.59
N VAL A 16 16.71 -10.51 -30.39
CA VAL A 16 15.28 -10.32 -30.11
C VAL A 16 14.87 -11.01 -28.81
N ASP A 17 15.37 -12.22 -28.56
CA ASP A 17 15.04 -12.96 -27.35
C ASP A 17 15.71 -12.36 -26.10
N LYS A 18 16.90 -11.75 -26.25
CA LYS A 18 17.53 -10.97 -25.17
C LYS A 18 16.68 -9.77 -24.79
N VAL A 19 16.13 -9.05 -25.77
CA VAL A 19 15.22 -7.92 -25.52
C VAL A 19 13.95 -8.40 -24.82
N ARG A 20 13.32 -9.48 -25.31
CA ARG A 20 12.13 -10.08 -24.67
C ARG A 20 12.38 -10.55 -23.24
N LEU A 21 13.57 -11.06 -22.96
CA LEU A 21 13.96 -11.44 -21.61
C LEU A 21 14.02 -10.22 -20.68
N ILE A 22 14.64 -9.12 -21.14
CA ILE A 22 14.70 -7.87 -20.38
C ILE A 22 13.29 -7.33 -20.12
N GLU A 23 12.43 -7.31 -21.14
CA GLU A 23 11.03 -6.85 -21.00
C GLU A 23 10.23 -7.62 -19.96
N ARG A 24 10.55 -8.90 -19.73
CA ARG A 24 9.88 -9.74 -18.72
C ARG A 24 10.48 -9.60 -17.34
N VAL A 25 11.81 -9.55 -17.24
CA VAL A 25 12.52 -9.56 -15.96
C VAL A 25 12.58 -8.17 -15.33
N ALA A 26 12.66 -7.10 -16.12
CA ALA A 26 12.78 -5.74 -15.58
C ALA A 26 11.60 -5.33 -14.67
N PRO A 27 10.33 -5.58 -15.02
CA PRO A 27 9.21 -5.25 -14.14
C PRO A 27 9.24 -6.02 -12.80
N GLU A 28 9.70 -7.27 -12.81
CA GLU A 28 9.84 -8.08 -11.58
C GLU A 28 10.89 -7.45 -10.65
N ILE A 29 12.04 -7.04 -11.20
CA ILE A 29 13.09 -6.33 -10.46
C ILE A 29 12.57 -5.00 -9.90
N GLU A 30 11.80 -4.24 -10.68
CA GLU A 30 11.22 -2.96 -10.22
C GLU A 30 10.27 -3.18 -9.04
N GLN A 31 9.43 -4.22 -9.07
CA GLN A 31 8.53 -4.55 -7.95
C GLN A 31 9.31 -4.93 -6.69
N GLU A 32 10.32 -5.80 -6.81
CA GLU A 32 11.16 -6.19 -5.68
C GLU A 32 11.94 -4.99 -5.07
N LEU A 33 12.36 -4.03 -5.91
CA LEU A 33 12.99 -2.79 -5.46
C LEU A 33 12.02 -1.89 -4.67
N VAL A 34 10.77 -1.78 -5.12
CA VAL A 34 9.73 -1.02 -4.40
C VAL A 34 9.42 -1.66 -3.04
N GLU A 35 9.32 -2.99 -2.98
CA GLU A 35 9.04 -3.71 -1.73
C GLU A 35 10.22 -3.66 -0.74
N SER A 36 11.45 -3.70 -1.24
CA SER A 36 12.67 -3.64 -0.42
C SER A 36 13.01 -2.24 0.07
N HIS A 37 12.32 -1.21 -0.41
CA HIS A 37 12.46 0.18 0.06
C HIS A 37 11.19 0.61 0.79
N PRO A 38 11.05 0.27 2.09
CA PRO A 38 9.90 0.74 2.85
C PRO A 38 9.90 2.26 2.81
N THR A 39 8.87 2.84 2.18
CA THR A 39 8.63 4.28 2.26
C THR A 39 8.64 4.68 3.73
N PRO A 40 9.43 5.70 4.12
CA PRO A 40 9.48 6.13 5.50
C PRO A 40 8.05 6.41 5.97
N ARG A 41 7.62 5.68 7.01
CA ARG A 41 6.24 5.81 7.52
C ARG A 41 6.04 7.25 7.96
N GLN A 42 5.07 7.91 7.34
CA GLN A 42 4.66 9.23 7.81
C GLN A 42 3.94 9.06 9.16
N SER A 43 4.31 9.89 10.13
CA SER A 43 3.58 9.93 11.40
C SER A 43 2.16 10.40 11.15
N LEU A 44 1.18 9.68 11.69
CA LEU A 44 -0.23 10.14 11.72
C LEU A 44 -0.46 11.18 12.83
N TRP A 45 0.56 11.49 13.62
CA TRP A 45 0.47 12.53 14.63
C TRP A 45 0.16 13.88 13.99
N GLY A 46 -0.94 14.51 14.41
CA GLY A 46 -1.39 15.78 13.86
C GLY A 46 -2.27 15.68 12.61
N LEU A 47 -2.64 14.46 12.17
CA LEU A 47 -3.54 14.27 11.01
C LEU A 47 -4.87 15.03 11.16
N CYS A 48 -5.36 15.19 12.40
CA CYS A 48 -6.61 15.89 12.71
C CYS A 48 -6.37 17.27 13.37
N ALA A 49 -5.17 17.84 13.29
CA ALA A 49 -4.84 19.09 13.98
C ALA A 49 -5.66 20.28 13.47
N ASP A 50 -6.11 20.22 12.22
CA ASP A 50 -6.99 21.18 11.55
C ASP A 50 -8.45 21.11 12.04
N LEU A 51 -8.87 19.97 12.59
CA LEU A 51 -10.23 19.79 13.17
C LEU A 51 -10.39 20.48 14.54
N GLY A 52 -9.32 21.05 15.09
CA GLY A 52 -9.33 21.73 16.38
C GLY A 52 -9.40 20.77 17.56
N THR A 53 -9.95 21.25 18.68
CA THR A 53 -10.04 20.46 19.92
C THR A 53 -11.01 19.30 19.74
N ALA A 54 -10.56 18.09 20.05
CA ALA A 54 -11.43 16.92 20.05
C ALA A 54 -12.58 17.09 21.06
N PRO A 55 -13.81 16.67 20.70
CA PRO A 55 -14.95 16.75 21.61
C PRO A 55 -14.70 15.89 22.85
N SER A 56 -15.27 16.31 23.97
CA SER A 56 -15.27 15.55 25.21
C SER A 56 -16.11 14.27 25.10
N ALA A 57 -15.82 13.29 25.95
CA ALA A 57 -16.58 12.04 25.99
C ALA A 57 -18.10 12.26 26.20
N SER A 58 -18.47 13.23 27.04
CA SER A 58 -19.88 13.57 27.29
C SER A 58 -20.57 14.19 26.06
N GLU A 59 -19.87 15.00 25.27
CA GLU A 59 -20.37 15.53 24.00
C GLU A 59 -20.58 14.40 22.99
N ILE A 60 -19.62 13.48 22.86
CA ILE A 60 -19.73 12.32 21.98
C ILE A 60 -20.94 11.45 22.37
N ASP A 61 -21.09 11.16 23.66
CA ASP A 61 -22.19 10.33 24.16
C ASP A 61 -23.55 10.98 23.96
N ARG A 62 -23.65 12.31 24.14
CA ARG A 62 -24.87 13.06 23.88
C ARG A 62 -25.25 12.97 22.40
N ILE A 63 -24.33 13.30 21.51
CA ILE A 63 -24.58 13.25 20.06
C ILE A 63 -24.93 11.83 19.62
N ARG A 64 -24.25 10.80 20.12
CA ARG A 64 -24.58 9.40 19.80
C ARG A 64 -26.02 9.07 20.17
N ARG A 65 -26.47 9.44 21.38
CA ARG A 65 -27.87 9.23 21.80
C ARG A 65 -28.86 9.97 20.90
N GLU A 66 -28.57 11.23 20.56
CA GLU A 66 -29.42 12.04 19.68
C GLU A 66 -29.54 11.43 18.27
N GLN A 67 -28.41 11.01 17.69
CA GLN A 67 -28.38 10.38 16.36
C GLN A 67 -29.08 9.01 16.36
N TRP A 68 -28.87 8.20 17.40
CA TRP A 68 -29.47 6.86 17.51
C TRP A 68 -30.93 6.88 17.95
N ALA A 69 -31.44 7.98 18.49
CA ALA A 69 -32.85 8.11 18.87
C ALA A 69 -33.79 7.94 17.67
N ASN A 70 -33.35 8.36 16.48
CA ASN A 70 -34.12 8.28 15.23
C ASN A 70 -33.67 7.12 14.32
N PHE A 71 -32.82 6.22 14.82
CA PHE A 71 -32.35 5.09 14.01
C PHE A 71 -33.50 4.09 13.83
N PRO A 72 -33.84 3.67 12.60
CA PRO A 72 -34.92 2.72 12.37
C PRO A 72 -34.63 1.42 13.12
N ARG A 73 -35.56 0.99 13.98
CA ARG A 73 -35.45 -0.26 14.75
C ARG A 73 -36.21 -1.42 14.11
N GLU A 74 -36.76 -1.19 12.93
CA GLU A 74 -37.53 -2.15 12.16
C GLU A 74 -36.54 -2.96 11.30
N ASP A 75 -35.79 -3.87 11.92
CA ASP A 75 -35.09 -5.00 11.27
C ASP A 75 -34.47 -5.91 12.37
N LEU A 76 -35.32 -6.53 13.19
CA LEU A 76 -34.98 -7.70 13.99
C LEU A 76 -35.98 -8.83 13.73
#